data_AF-A0A9E5QIK6-F1
#
_entry.id   AF-A0A9E5QIK6-F1
#
_cell.length_a   1.000
_cell.length_b   1.000
_cell.length_c   1.000
_cell.angle_alpha   90.00
_cell.angle_beta   90.00
_cell.angle_gamma   90.00
#
_symmetry.space_group_name_H-M   'P 1'
#
loop_
_entity.id
_entity.type
_entity.pdbx_description
1 polymer ?
#
loop_
_entity_poly.entity_id
_entity_poly.type
_entity_poly.pdbx_seq_one_letter_code
_entity_poly.pdbx_strand_id
1 'polypeptide(L)'
;SVFNGKIFVRKDAQKIDSFQENRNLLLSRKGLVNTKPQLEIFADDVVCTHGATVGQLEQDELFYLMSRGLNEQQAREMLIYAFALETIENITVDSVQELLVDEVHRFTENQLDSKLTA
;
A
#
# COMPACT_ATOMS: atom_id res chain seq x y z
N SER A 1 4.44 6.85 8.09
CA SER A 1 3.05 7.06 7.62
C SER A 1 2.11 7.12 8.81
N VAL A 2 1.04 7.92 8.73
CA VAL A 2 -0.05 7.93 9.70
C VAL A 2 -1.36 7.72 8.94
N PHE A 3 -2.12 6.68 9.29
CA PHE A 3 -3.44 6.40 8.76
C PHE A 3 -4.46 6.36 9.89
N ASN A 4 -5.56 7.10 9.73
CA ASN A 4 -6.70 7.07 10.64
C ASN A 4 -7.97 7.00 9.80
N GLY A 5 -8.63 5.84 9.83
CA GLY A 5 -9.84 5.56 9.07
C GLY A 5 -10.96 5.20 10.01
N LYS A 6 -12.15 5.73 9.77
CA LYS A 6 -13.35 5.39 10.55
C LYS A 6 -14.52 5.12 9.61
N ILE A 7 -15.09 3.92 9.68
CA ILE A 7 -16.38 3.61 9.08
C ILE A 7 -17.44 3.74 10.17
N PHE A 8 -18.50 4.48 9.85
CA PHE A 8 -19.64 4.71 10.73
C PHE A 8 -20.91 4.22 10.04
N VAL A 9 -21.54 3.19 10.61
CA VAL A 9 -22.74 2.56 10.06
C VAL A 9 -23.94 2.97 10.90
N ARG A 10 -24.83 3.77 10.30
CA ARG A 10 -26.06 4.23 10.95
C ARG A 10 -27.02 3.05 11.14
N LYS A 11 -27.90 3.15 12.15
CA LYS A 11 -28.88 2.10 12.49
C LYS A 11 -29.81 1.71 11.33
N ASP A 12 -30.08 2.66 10.46
CA ASP A 12 -30.93 2.56 9.28
C ASP A 12 -30.16 2.04 8.03
N ALA A 13 -28.83 1.94 8.09
CA ALA A 13 -27.98 1.43 7.02
C ALA A 13 -27.82 -0.09 7.09
N GLN A 14 -28.93 -0.81 6.94
CA GLN A 14 -28.95 -2.27 6.84
C GLN A 14 -28.47 -2.73 5.45
N LYS A 15 -28.00 -3.97 5.37
CA LYS A 15 -27.52 -4.68 4.18
C LYS A 15 -26.32 -4.04 3.48
N ILE A 16 -25.59 -3.18 4.18
CA ILE A 16 -24.36 -2.64 3.64
C ILE A 16 -23.25 -3.71 3.66
N ASP A 17 -22.40 -3.65 2.65
CA ASP A 17 -21.14 -4.38 2.60
C ASP A 17 -20.01 -3.36 2.51
N SER A 18 -19.11 -3.39 3.49
CA SER A 18 -18.02 -2.43 3.61
C SER A 18 -16.71 -3.14 3.93
N PHE A 19 -15.69 -2.83 3.15
CA PHE A 19 -14.32 -3.31 3.34
C PHE A 19 -13.36 -2.13 3.39
N GLN A 20 -12.45 -2.13 4.36
CA GLN A 20 -11.38 -1.14 4.47
C GLN A 20 -10.02 -1.83 4.59
N GLU A 21 -9.14 -1.60 3.62
CA GLU A 21 -7.79 -2.15 3.62
C GLU A 21 -6.74 -1.05 3.75
N ASN A 22 -5.74 -1.28 4.60
CA ASN A 22 -4.58 -0.42 4.74
C ASN A 22 -3.30 -1.26 4.73
N ARG A 23 -2.65 -1.35 3.57
CA ARG A 23 -1.35 -2.00 3.44
C ARG A 23 -0.23 -0.98 3.55
N ASN A 24 0.80 -1.30 4.34
CA ASN A 24 1.93 -0.41 4.56
C ASN A 24 3.24 -1.16 4.32
N LEU A 25 4.08 -0.61 3.44
CA LEU A 25 5.42 -1.11 3.16
C LEU A 25 6.46 -0.19 3.81
N LEU A 26 7.26 -0.74 4.73
CA LEU A 26 8.38 -0.06 5.34
C LEU A 26 9.62 -0.20 4.45
N LEU A 27 10.12 0.94 3.94
CA LEU A 27 11.29 0.96 3.06
C LEU A 27 12.63 1.01 3.81
N SER A 28 12.61 1.22 5.13
CA SER A 28 13.80 1.26 5.98
C SER A 28 13.52 0.77 7.40
N ARG A 29 14.57 0.38 8.13
CA ARG A 29 14.47 -0.09 9.52
C ARG A 29 13.99 0.97 10.50
N LYS A 30 14.20 2.24 10.18
CA LYS A 30 13.76 3.39 10.99
C LYS A 30 12.38 3.90 10.59
N GLY A 31 11.77 3.31 9.56
CA GLY A 31 10.43 3.67 9.12
C GLY A 31 9.40 3.36 10.22
N LEU A 32 8.46 4.29 10.41
CA LEU A 32 7.37 4.15 11.37
C LEU A 32 6.03 4.25 10.66
N VAL A 33 5.12 3.35 10.99
CA VAL A 33 3.73 3.36 10.54
C VAL A 33 2.83 3.38 11.77
N ASN A 34 1.94 4.35 11.84
CA ASN A 34 0.84 4.37 12.79
C ASN A 34 -0.46 4.21 12.01
N THR A 35 -1.15 3.09 12.20
CA THR A 35 -2.42 2.83 11.53
C THR A 35 -3.51 2.57 12.56
N LYS A 36 -4.64 3.26 12.40
CA LYS A 36 -5.79 3.17 13.30
C LYS A 36 -7.07 3.05 12.46
N PRO A 37 -7.44 1.84 12.02
CA PRO A 37 -8.74 1.59 11.40
C PRO A 37 -9.80 1.43 12.50
N GLN A 38 -10.97 2.03 12.33
CA GLN A 38 -12.05 2.04 13.32
C GLN A 38 -13.39 1.71 12.65
N LEU A 39 -14.20 0.86 13.31
CA LEU A 39 -15.57 0.55 12.92
C LEU A 39 -16.51 0.95 14.06
N GLU A 40 -17.52 1.75 13.75
CA GLU A 40 -18.64 2.04 14.66
C GLU A 40 -19.94 1.63 13.95
N ILE A 41 -20.51 0.51 14.39
CA ILE A 41 -21.63 -0.15 13.71
C ILE A 41 -22.87 -0.15 14.61
N PHE A 42 -23.96 0.45 14.12
CA PHE A 42 -25.25 0.50 14.81
C PHE A 42 -26.37 -0.27 14.08
N ALA A 43 -26.04 -1.03 13.05
CA ALA A 43 -26.94 -1.87 12.26
C ALA A 43 -26.59 -3.36 12.42
N ASP A 44 -27.60 -4.23 12.35
CA ASP A 44 -27.46 -5.66 12.67
C ASP A 44 -27.22 -6.52 11.42
N ASP A 45 -27.90 -6.23 10.31
CA ASP A 45 -27.82 -6.97 9.05
C ASP A 45 -26.76 -6.35 8.14
N VAL A 46 -25.48 -6.39 8.52
CA VAL A 46 -24.39 -5.76 7.74
C VAL A 46 -23.14 -6.63 7.69
N VAL A 47 -22.34 -6.46 6.63
CA VAL A 47 -20.99 -7.01 6.54
C VAL A 47 -20.01 -5.85 6.55
N CYS A 48 -19.16 -5.79 7.56
CA CYS A 48 -18.16 -4.74 7.70
C CYS A 48 -16.86 -5.36 8.15
N THR A 49 -15.81 -5.17 7.35
CA THR A 49 -14.47 -5.69 7.65
C THR A 49 -13.42 -4.62 7.45
N HIS A 50 -12.36 -4.70 8.24
CA HIS A 50 -11.18 -3.88 8.05
C HIS A 50 -9.92 -4.72 8.22
N GLY A 51 -8.88 -4.37 7.46
CA GLY A 51 -7.58 -5.03 7.51
C GLY A 51 -6.47 -3.99 7.46
N ALA A 52 -5.44 -4.20 8.26
CA ALA A 52 -4.22 -3.41 8.17
C ALA A 52 -3.01 -4.33 8.23
N THR A 53 -2.09 -4.19 7.28
CA THR A 53 -0.82 -4.92 7.26
C THR A 53 0.34 -3.94 7.27
N VAL A 54 1.43 -4.36 7.92
CA VAL A 54 2.69 -3.63 7.93
C VAL A 54 3.78 -4.65 7.64
N GLY A 55 4.52 -4.45 6.56
CA GLY A 55 5.57 -5.36 6.11
C GLY A 55 6.81 -4.61 5.63
N GLN A 56 7.87 -5.36 5.37
CA GLN A 56 9.08 -4.90 4.69
C GLN A 56 9.22 -5.70 3.39
N LEU A 57 10.16 -5.30 2.53
CA LEU A 57 10.52 -6.11 1.38
C LEU A 57 11.11 -7.44 1.86
N GLU A 58 10.56 -8.54 1.36
CA GLU A 58 10.98 -9.88 1.73
C GLU A 58 12.33 -10.21 1.07
N GLN A 59 13.25 -10.74 1.87
CA GLN A 59 14.61 -11.03 1.40
C GLN A 59 14.61 -12.15 0.35
N ASP A 60 13.69 -13.10 0.45
CA ASP A 60 13.57 -14.19 -0.53
C ASP A 60 13.09 -13.68 -1.89
N GLU A 61 12.20 -12.68 -1.93
CA GLU A 61 11.74 -12.03 -3.17
C GLU A 61 12.87 -11.23 -3.82
N LEU A 62 13.62 -10.47 -3.02
CA LEU A 62 14.81 -9.75 -3.47
C LEU A 62 15.86 -10.71 -4.02
N PHE A 63 16.18 -11.76 -3.26
CA PHE A 63 17.14 -12.78 -3.68
C PHE A 63 16.70 -13.47 -4.97
N TYR A 64 15.41 -13.79 -5.09
CA TYR A 64 14.85 -14.39 -6.29
C TYR A 64 15.04 -13.49 -7.52
N LEU A 65 14.65 -12.21 -7.42
CA LEU A 65 14.83 -11.24 -8.50
C LEU A 65 16.31 -11.04 -8.86
N MET A 66 17.18 -10.99 -7.86
CA MET A 66 18.62 -10.87 -8.08
C MET A 66 19.22 -12.10 -8.77
N SER A 67 18.75 -13.30 -8.43
CA SER A 67 19.16 -14.55 -9.10
C SER A 67 18.80 -14.59 -10.59
N ARG A 68 17.84 -13.75 -11.01
CA ARG A 68 17.43 -13.57 -12.42
C ARG A 68 18.18 -12.45 -13.14
N GLY A 69 19.22 -11.88 -12.53
CA GLY A 69 20.12 -10.93 -13.16
C GLY A 69 19.83 -9.46 -12.86
N LEU A 70 18.84 -9.17 -12.00
CA LEU A 70 18.67 -7.82 -11.46
C LEU A 70 19.72 -7.55 -10.38
N ASN A 71 20.22 -6.32 -10.30
CA ASN A 71 20.94 -5.93 -9.11
C ASN A 71 19.94 -5.69 -7.95
N GLU A 72 20.43 -5.64 -6.71
CA GLU A 72 19.59 -5.45 -5.52
C GLU A 72 18.70 -4.22 -5.63
N GLN A 73 19.25 -3.16 -6.20
CA GLN A 73 18.60 -1.88 -6.36
C GLN A 73 17.40 -1.97 -7.30
N GLN A 74 17.59 -2.54 -8.50
CA GLN A 74 16.52 -2.82 -9.47
C GLN A 74 15.45 -3.77 -8.92
N ALA A 75 15.86 -4.77 -8.13
CA ALA A 75 14.92 -5.69 -7.49
C ALA A 75 14.02 -4.95 -6.48
N ARG A 76 14.61 -4.08 -5.65
CA ARG A 76 13.86 -3.25 -4.69
C ARG A 76 12.90 -2.30 -5.40
N GLU A 77 13.35 -1.61 -6.45
CA GLU A 77 12.52 -0.72 -7.25
C GLU A 77 11.31 -1.44 -7.82
N MET A 78 11.53 -2.61 -8.43
CA MET A 78 10.47 -3.42 -9.03
C MET A 78 9.40 -3.79 -8.00
N LEU A 79 9.80 -4.22 -6.80
CA LEU A 79 8.86 -4.59 -5.74
C LEU A 79 8.10 -3.39 -5.18
N ILE A 80 8.77 -2.25 -4.97
CA ILE A 80 8.12 -1.02 -4.49
C ILE A 80 7.16 -0.47 -5.55
N TYR A 81 7.57 -0.47 -6.82
CA TYR A 81 6.75 -0.07 -7.96
C TYR A 81 5.50 -0.92 -8.05
N ALA A 82 5.64 -2.25 -8.01
CA ALA A 82 4.50 -3.18 -8.04
C ALA A 82 3.53 -2.94 -6.86
N PHE A 83 4.06 -2.74 -5.65
CA PHE A 83 3.23 -2.44 -4.47
C PHE A 83 2.42 -1.15 -4.64
N ALA A 84 3.01 -0.09 -5.19
CA ALA A 84 2.32 1.18 -5.40
C ALA A 84 1.32 1.13 -6.57
N LEU A 85 1.68 0.42 -7.63
CA LEU A 85 0.89 0.31 -8.86
C LEU A 85 -0.48 -0.31 -8.60
N GLU A 86 -0.58 -1.28 -7.69
CA GLU A 86 -1.85 -1.95 -7.34
C GLU A 86 -2.95 -0.96 -6.91
N THR A 87 -2.57 0.17 -6.29
CA THR A 87 -3.54 1.22 -5.90
C THR A 87 -3.99 2.08 -7.08
N ILE A 88 -3.19 2.17 -8.13
CA ILE A 88 -3.40 3.03 -9.31
C ILE A 88 -4.12 2.28 -10.44
N GLU A 89 -3.96 0.97 -10.54
CA GLU A 89 -4.55 0.14 -11.62
C GLU A 89 -6.07 0.26 -11.76
N ASN A 90 -6.78 0.51 -10.65
CA ASN A 90 -8.24 0.62 -10.65
C ASN A 90 -8.77 2.03 -11.02
N ILE A 91 -7.88 3.00 -11.28
CA ILE A 91 -8.28 4.35 -11.68
C ILE A 91 -8.76 4.34 -13.13
N THR A 92 -10.03 4.68 -13.36
CA THR A 92 -10.68 4.59 -14.68
C THR A 92 -10.47 5.81 -15.57
N VAL A 93 -9.81 6.86 -15.06
CA VAL A 93 -9.54 8.08 -15.82
C VAL A 93 -8.11 8.00 -16.34
N ASP A 94 -7.96 7.66 -17.62
CA ASP A 94 -6.67 7.37 -18.25
C ASP A 94 -5.62 8.46 -18.00
N SER A 95 -5.98 9.73 -18.17
CA SER A 95 -5.05 10.85 -17.96
C SER A 95 -4.56 10.99 -16.52
N VAL A 96 -5.37 10.58 -15.54
CA VAL A 96 -4.98 10.57 -14.12
C VAL A 96 -4.14 9.34 -13.82
N GLN A 97 -4.51 8.20 -14.39
CA GLN A 97 -3.76 6.95 -14.23
C GLN A 97 -2.34 7.11 -14.79
N GLU A 98 -2.18 7.58 -16.02
CA GLU A 98 -0.88 7.84 -16.66
C GLU A 98 -0.02 8.77 -15.82
N LEU A 99 -0.58 9.90 -15.36
CA LEU A 99 0.12 10.86 -14.52
C LEU A 99 0.64 10.24 -13.21
N LEU A 100 -0.17 9.40 -12.56
CA LEU A 100 0.21 8.75 -11.30
C LEU A 100 1.22 7.64 -11.50
N VAL A 101 1.13 6.88 -12.61
CA VAL A 101 2.12 5.86 -12.98
C VAL A 101 3.49 6.50 -13.20
N ASP A 102 3.54 7.61 -13.95
CA ASP A 102 4.78 8.36 -14.18
C ASP A 102 5.37 8.90 -12.88
N GLU A 103 4.53 9.37 -11.95
CA GLU A 103 4.98 9.85 -10.65
C GLU A 103 5.51 8.71 -9.75
N VAL A 104 4.86 7.55 -9.76
CA VAL A 104 5.34 6.38 -9.03
C VAL A 104 6.67 5.89 -9.59
N HIS A 105 6.81 5.81 -10.91
CA HIS A 105 8.07 5.45 -11.56
C HIS A 105 9.21 6.39 -11.12
N ARG A 106 8.97 7.70 -11.20
CA ARG A 106 9.91 8.73 -10.76
C ARG A 106 10.25 8.61 -9.28
N PHE A 107 9.25 8.34 -8.42
CA PHE A 107 9.47 8.15 -7.00
C PHE A 107 10.37 6.95 -6.72
N THR A 108 10.12 5.81 -7.39
CA THR A 108 10.91 4.58 -7.20
C THR A 108 12.34 4.74 -7.67
N GLU A 109 12.57 5.41 -8.79
CA GLU A 109 13.92 5.74 -9.28
C GLU A 109 14.62 6.72 -8.33
N ASN A 110 13.93 7.70 -7.73
CA ASN A 110 14.59 8.64 -6.82
C ASN A 110 15.01 8.01 -5.47
N GLN A 111 14.48 6.83 -5.12
CA GLN A 111 14.99 6.07 -3.98
C GLN A 111 16.43 5.54 -4.22
N LEU A 112 16.94 5.60 -5.46
CA LEU A 112 18.30 5.23 -5.85
C LEU A 112 19.38 6.14 -5.26
N ASP A 113 19.11 7.45 -5.10
CA ASP A 113 20.12 8.46 -4.74
C ASP A 113 20.24 8.71 -3.23
N SER A 114 19.21 8.34 -2.48
CA SER A 114 19.21 8.52 -1.03
C SER A 114 19.88 7.32 -0.35
N LYS A 115 21.05 7.54 0.25
CA LYS A 115 21.74 6.59 1.14
C LYS A 115 20.87 6.25 2.36
N LEU A 116 19.85 5.42 2.17
CA LEU A 116 18.92 4.96 3.20
C LEU A 116 19.11 3.47 3.49
N THR A 117 20.38 3.07 3.62
CA THR A 117 20.83 1.83 4.26
C THR A 117 21.61 2.18 5.54
N ALA A 118 20.95 2.84 6.50
CA ALA A 118 21.44 3.02 7.87
C ALA A 118 20.34 2.78 8.90
#